data_AF-A0A2V8TRE9-F1
#
_entry.id   AF-A0A2V8TRE9-F1
#
_cell.length_a   1.000
_cell.length_b   1.000
_cell.length_c   1.000
_cell.angle_alpha   90.00
_cell.angle_beta   90.00
_cell.angle_gamma   90.00
#
_symmetry.space_group_name_H-M   'P 1'
#
loop_
_entity.id
_entity.type
_entity.pdbx_description
1 polymer ?
#
loop_
_entity_poly.entity_id
_entity_poly.type
_entity_poly.pdbx_seq_one_letter_code
_entity_poly.pdbx_strand_id
1 'polypeptide(L)'
;MSANKSKAPNFPGGILSLSANGSTAGTGIIWASTSNANANRDAVPGTLHAFDATNLAKELWNSAMNSTRDAVGNYAKFCPPTIANGKVYLATFSGYLAVYGLLP
;
A
#
# COMPACT_ATOMS: atom_id res chain seq x y z
N MET A 1 -29.11 -24.09 6.06
CA MET A 1 -28.44 -23.46 4.92
C MET A 1 -27.70 -22.22 5.42
N SER A 2 -26.38 -22.28 5.57
CA SER A 2 -25.60 -21.09 5.90
C SER A 2 -25.44 -20.25 4.63
N ALA A 3 -25.93 -19.02 4.63
CA ALA A 3 -25.81 -18.13 3.50
C ALA A 3 -24.32 -17.82 3.26
N ASN A 4 -23.83 -18.15 2.05
CA ASN A 4 -22.53 -17.74 1.57
C ASN A 4 -22.54 -16.21 1.42
N LYS A 5 -22.16 -15.47 2.48
CA LYS A 5 -21.95 -14.03 2.37
C LYS A 5 -20.73 -13.83 1.47
N SER A 6 -20.96 -13.39 0.23
CA SER A 6 -19.87 -12.89 -0.61
C SER A 6 -19.12 -11.82 0.16
N LYS A 7 -17.79 -11.93 0.25
CA LYS A 7 -16.96 -10.87 0.82
C LYS A 7 -17.24 -9.62 0.00
N ALA A 8 -17.77 -8.57 0.64
CA ALA A 8 -17.94 -7.29 -0.04
C ALA A 8 -16.60 -6.90 -0.66
N PRO A 9 -16.57 -6.42 -1.91
CA PRO A 9 -15.32 -6.08 -2.59
C PRO A 9 -14.57 -5.05 -1.74
N ASN A 10 -13.24 -5.16 -1.74
CA ASN A 10 -12.39 -4.18 -1.07
C ASN A 10 -12.65 -2.79 -1.69
N PHE A 11 -12.92 -1.81 -0.85
CA PHE A 11 -13.29 -0.45 -1.24
C PHE A 11 -12.84 0.53 -0.15
N PRO A 12 -12.32 1.72 -0.45
CA PRO A 12 -12.07 2.27 -1.78
C PRO A 12 -10.90 1.57 -2.51
N GLY A 13 -10.76 1.84 -3.81
CA GLY A 13 -9.69 1.29 -4.64
C GLY A 13 -8.29 1.76 -4.25
N GLY A 14 -7.26 1.11 -4.80
CA GLY A 14 -5.86 1.38 -4.46
C GLY A 14 -5.43 2.81 -4.77
N ILE A 15 -4.88 3.52 -3.77
CA ILE A 15 -4.33 4.87 -3.97
C ILE A 15 -2.88 4.73 -4.39
N LEU A 16 -2.53 5.35 -5.52
CA LEU A 16 -1.28 5.10 -6.22
C LEU A 16 -0.30 6.26 -6.12
N SER A 17 0.98 5.94 -6.22
CA SER A 17 2.05 6.89 -6.51
C SER A 17 3.17 6.21 -7.27
N LEU A 18 3.91 6.97 -8.07
CA LEU A 18 5.04 6.49 -8.85
C LEU A 18 6.32 7.13 -8.32
N SER A 19 7.38 6.33 -8.21
CA SER A 19 8.75 6.83 -8.03
C SER A 19 9.68 6.21 -9.06
N ALA A 20 10.70 6.94 -9.50
CA ALA A 20 11.75 6.45 -10.38
C ALA A 20 13.06 7.20 -10.12
N ASN A 21 14.19 6.63 -10.56
CA ASN A 21 15.47 7.34 -10.55
C ASN A 21 15.60 8.19 -11.83
N GLY A 22 15.00 9.38 -11.81
CA GLY A 22 14.96 10.26 -12.98
C GLY A 22 14.38 9.55 -14.21
N SER A 23 15.10 9.62 -15.33
CA SER A 23 14.72 8.96 -16.59
C SER A 23 15.31 7.56 -16.77
N THR A 24 15.92 6.96 -15.74
CA THR A 24 16.56 5.65 -15.86
C THR A 24 15.51 4.53 -15.99
N ALA A 25 15.51 3.88 -17.15
CA ALA A 25 14.60 2.77 -17.45
C ALA A 25 14.74 1.61 -16.44
N GLY A 26 13.62 0.97 -16.11
CA GLY A 26 13.59 -0.16 -15.18
C GLY A 26 13.68 0.20 -13.69
N THR A 27 13.74 1.49 -13.34
CA THR A 27 13.80 1.93 -11.93
C THR A 27 12.44 2.36 -11.37
N GLY A 28 11.39 2.36 -12.20
CA GLY A 28 10.05 2.78 -11.80
C GLY A 28 9.41 1.80 -10.82
N ILE A 29 8.84 2.34 -9.75
CA ILE A 29 8.04 1.59 -8.76
C ILE A 29 6.68 2.23 -8.65
N ILE A 30 5.62 1.44 -8.86
CA ILE A 30 4.25 1.81 -8.52
C ILE A 30 4.00 1.40 -7.08
N TRP A 31 3.73 2.39 -6.23
CA TRP A 31 3.29 2.20 -4.86
C TRP A 31 1.77 2.19 -4.83
N ALA A 32 1.18 1.19 -4.20
CA ALA A 32 -0.28 1.10 -4.04
C ALA A 32 -0.64 0.91 -2.58
N SER A 33 -1.44 1.80 -2.01
CA SER A 33 -2.07 1.60 -0.71
C SER A 33 -3.46 1.05 -0.91
N THR A 34 -3.74 -0.14 -0.37
CA THR A 34 -5.03 -0.83 -0.52
C THR A 34 -5.65 -1.13 0.84
N SER A 35 -6.98 -1.20 0.87
CA SER A 35 -7.72 -1.74 2.01
C SER A 35 -7.86 -3.26 1.89
N ASN A 36 -7.70 -3.99 2.99
CA ASN A 36 -7.83 -5.46 2.99
C ASN A 36 -9.30 -5.95 3.11
N ALA A 37 -10.22 -5.02 3.33
CA ALA A 37 -11.66 -5.22 3.42
C ALA A 37 -12.40 -3.96 2.91
N ASN A 38 -13.74 -3.97 2.94
CA ASN A 38 -14.53 -2.78 2.66
C ASN A 38 -14.34 -1.75 3.78
N ALA A 39 -13.62 -0.68 3.48
CA ALA A 39 -13.36 0.44 4.36
C ALA A 39 -14.42 1.55 4.24
N ASN A 40 -15.46 1.47 3.39
CA ASN A 40 -16.37 2.60 3.10
C ASN A 40 -16.78 3.41 4.35
N ARG A 41 -17.16 2.72 5.43
CA ARG A 41 -17.55 3.33 6.71
C ARG A 41 -16.66 2.94 7.89
N ASP A 42 -15.72 2.03 7.67
CA ASP A 42 -14.90 1.44 8.72
C ASP A 42 -13.41 1.77 8.53
N ALA A 43 -12.66 1.79 9.63
CA ALA A 43 -11.21 1.70 9.60
C ALA A 43 -10.83 0.22 9.55
N VAL A 44 -10.12 -0.18 8.51
CA VAL A 44 -9.72 -1.58 8.29
C VAL A 44 -8.22 -1.64 8.04
N PRO A 45 -7.57 -2.79 8.29
CA PRO A 45 -6.17 -2.96 7.95
C PRO A 45 -5.88 -2.67 6.48
N GLY A 46 -4.76 -2.01 6.23
CA GLY A 46 -4.25 -1.73 4.90
C GLY A 46 -3.02 -2.54 4.55
N THR A 47 -2.69 -2.56 3.26
CA THR A 47 -1.42 -3.07 2.74
C THR A 47 -0.80 -2.03 1.82
N LEU A 48 0.49 -1.75 2.00
CA LEU A 48 1.28 -0.98 1.06
C LEU A 48 2.04 -1.95 0.17
N HIS A 49 1.86 -1.82 -1.13
CA HIS A 49 2.48 -2.64 -2.16
C HIS A 49 3.48 -1.81 -2.96
N ALA A 50 4.52 -2.47 -3.46
CA ALA A 50 5.49 -1.94 -4.41
C ALA A 50 5.57 -2.87 -5.62
N PHE A 51 5.22 -2.37 -6.80
CA PHE A 51 5.26 -3.12 -8.06
C PHE A 51 6.34 -2.57 -8.99
N ASP A 52 6.91 -3.45 -9.81
CA ASP A 52 7.73 -3.05 -10.95
C ASP A 52 6.85 -2.29 -11.94
N ALA A 53 7.15 -1.00 -12.18
CA ALA A 53 6.31 -0.16 -13.04
C ALA A 53 6.28 -0.62 -14.51
N THR A 54 7.22 -1.48 -14.93
CA THR A 54 7.26 -2.05 -16.28
C THR A 54 6.48 -3.35 -16.41
N ASN A 55 6.17 -4.01 -15.28
CA ASN A 55 5.42 -5.25 -15.24
C ASN A 55 4.66 -5.39 -13.91
N LEU A 56 3.39 -4.99 -13.89
CA LEU A 56 2.56 -5.02 -12.67
C LEU A 56 2.24 -6.43 -12.17
N ALA A 57 2.51 -7.49 -12.96
CA ALA A 57 2.44 -8.87 -12.45
C ALA A 57 3.58 -9.19 -11.47
N LYS A 58 4.61 -8.34 -11.39
CA LYS A 58 5.75 -8.48 -10.51
C LYS A 58 5.65 -7.51 -9.35
N GLU A 59 5.17 -8.02 -8.23
CA GLU A 59 5.27 -7.33 -6.95
C GLU A 59 6.70 -7.48 -6.40
N LEU A 60 7.34 -6.35 -6.07
CA LEU A 60 8.69 -6.28 -5.53
C LEU A 60 8.69 -6.49 -4.02
N TRP A 61 7.69 -5.93 -3.33
CA TRP A 61 7.54 -5.98 -1.89
C TRP A 61 6.12 -5.57 -1.48
N ASN A 62 5.64 -6.06 -0.34
CA ASN A 62 4.52 -5.45 0.37
C ASN A 62 4.67 -5.53 1.89
N SER A 63 3.97 -4.64 2.59
CA SER A 63 4.00 -4.51 4.05
C SER A 63 3.51 -5.75 4.82
N ALA A 64 2.87 -6.71 4.15
CA ALA A 64 2.39 -7.94 4.78
C ALA A 64 3.41 -9.10 4.69
N MET A 65 4.44 -8.99 3.83
CA MET A 65 5.51 -10.00 3.73
C MET A 65 6.27 -10.17 5.06
N ASN A 66 6.44 -9.09 5.83
CA ASN A 66 6.95 -9.13 7.20
C ASN A 66 6.11 -8.22 8.10
N SER A 67 4.90 -8.67 8.43
CA SER A 67 3.92 -7.85 9.17
C SER A 67 4.37 -7.43 10.56
N THR A 68 5.27 -8.19 11.23
CA THR A 68 5.76 -7.82 12.57
C THR A 68 6.63 -6.56 12.53
N ARG A 69 7.24 -6.26 11.38
CA ARG A 69 8.06 -5.06 11.15
C ARG A 69 7.33 -3.99 10.35
N ASP A 70 6.61 -4.39 9.31
CA ASP A 70 6.19 -3.50 8.22
C ASP A 70 4.70 -3.14 8.21
N ALA A 71 3.87 -3.74 9.08
CA ALA A 71 2.43 -3.56 9.00
C ALA A 71 2.01 -2.08 8.98
N VAL A 72 1.15 -1.73 8.02
CA VAL A 72 0.61 -0.37 7.86
C VAL A 72 -0.26 0.04 9.04
N GLY A 73 -0.96 -0.91 9.67
CA GLY A 73 -2.08 -0.63 10.55
C GLY A 73 -3.35 -0.34 9.74
N ASN A 74 -4.14 0.65 10.17
CA ASN A 74 -5.41 0.99 9.53
C ASN A 74 -5.21 1.87 8.30
N TYR A 75 -5.75 1.42 7.17
CA TYR A 75 -5.74 2.10 5.88
C TYR A 75 -6.38 3.50 5.96
N ALA A 76 -5.63 4.53 5.55
CA ALA A 76 -6.16 5.88 5.34
C ALA A 76 -6.67 6.04 3.91
N LYS A 77 -7.90 6.53 3.78
CA LYS A 77 -8.59 6.67 2.49
C LYS A 77 -8.11 7.93 1.77
N PHE A 78 -8.00 7.85 0.44
CA PHE A 78 -7.68 9.00 -0.42
C PHE A 78 -6.32 9.68 -0.10
N CYS A 79 -5.42 8.95 0.56
CA CYS A 79 -4.09 9.42 0.90
C CYS A 79 -3.04 8.72 0.03
N PRO A 80 -2.52 9.37 -1.04
CA PRO A 80 -1.46 8.78 -1.84
C PRO A 80 -0.16 8.65 -1.03
N PRO A 81 0.58 7.54 -1.18
CA PRO A 81 1.92 7.43 -0.60
C PRO A 81 2.82 8.56 -1.13
N THR A 82 3.56 9.23 -0.27
CA THR A 82 4.53 10.24 -0.71
C THR A 82 5.93 9.64 -0.72
N ILE A 83 6.69 9.83 -1.81
CA ILE A 83 8.05 9.31 -1.91
C ILE A 83 9.02 10.48 -1.94
N ALA A 84 9.95 10.52 -0.98
CA ALA A 84 10.97 11.55 -0.90
C ALA A 84 12.22 11.02 -0.19
N ASN A 85 13.40 11.41 -0.65
CA ASN A 85 14.69 11.10 -0.02
C ASN A 85 14.88 9.60 0.27
N GLY A 86 14.50 8.75 -0.69
CA GLY A 86 14.63 7.29 -0.56
C GLY A 86 13.67 6.64 0.44
N LYS A 87 12.61 7.34 0.86
CA LYS A 87 11.60 6.85 1.80
C LYS A 87 10.20 6.99 1.24
N VAL A 88 9.31 6.11 1.70
CA VAL A 88 7.88 6.15 1.41
C VAL A 88 7.13 6.51 2.69
N TYR A 89 6.35 7.57 2.64
CA TYR A 89 5.57 8.10 3.74
C TYR A 89 4.09 7.80 3.47
N LEU A 90 3.44 7.13 4.40
CA LEU A 90 2.05 6.71 4.27
C LEU A 90 1.26 7.12 5.51
N ALA A 91 0.25 7.98 5.30
CA ALA A 91 -0.69 8.32 6.34
C ALA A 91 -1.52 7.09 6.73
N THR A 92 -1.86 6.96 8.00
CA THR A 92 -2.67 5.85 8.52
C THR A 92 -3.81 6.38 9.39
N PHE A 93 -4.91 5.63 9.45
CA PHE A 93 -5.94 5.85 10.46
C PHE A 93 -5.59 5.22 11.82
N SER A 94 -4.35 4.76 12.00
CA SER A 94 -3.82 4.29 13.28
C SER A 94 -3.18 5.40 14.12
N GLY A 95 -3.28 6.67 13.69
CA GLY A 95 -2.77 7.82 14.44
C GLY A 95 -1.26 8.04 14.31
N TYR A 96 -0.61 7.38 13.36
CA TYR A 96 0.81 7.58 13.05
C TYR A 96 1.07 7.66 11.54
N LEU A 97 2.24 8.19 11.17
CA LEU A 97 2.77 8.16 9.81
C LEU A 97 3.69 6.94 9.67
N ALA A 98 3.35 6.00 8.80
CA ALA A 98 4.23 4.88 8.49
C ALA A 98 5.32 5.36 7.52
N VAL A 99 6.58 5.06 7.82
CA VAL A 99 7.73 5.46 7.00
C VAL A 99 8.57 4.24 6.64
N TYR A 100 8.67 3.96 5.35
CA TYR A 100 9.39 2.81 4.81
C TYR A 100 10.66 3.25 4.11
N GLY A 101 11.69 2.41 4.17
CA GLY A 101 12.97 2.61 3.48
C GLY A 101 13.80 1.33 3.49
N LEU A 102 14.93 1.36 2.81
CA LEU A 102 15.89 0.25 2.85
C LEU A 102 16.41 0.07 4.28
N LEU A 103 16.64 -1.18 4.66
CA LEU A 103 17.28 -1.49 5.93
C LEU A 103 18.75 -1.04 5.89
N PRO A 104 19.31 -0.59 7.02
CA PRO A 104 20.75 -0.34 7.16
C PRO A 104 21.60 -1.60 6.94
#